data_AF-A0A1G3AI78-F1
#
_entry.id   AF-A0A1G3AI78-F1
#
_cell.length_a   1.000
_cell.length_b   1.000
_cell.length_c   1.000
_cell.angle_alpha   90.00
_cell.angle_beta   90.00
_cell.angle_gamma   90.00
#
_symmetry.space_group_name_H-M   'P 1'
#
loop_
_entity.id
_entity.type
_entity.pdbx_description
1 polymer ?
#
loop_
_entity_poly.entity_id
_entity_poly.type
_entity_poly.pdbx_seq_one_letter_code
_entity_poly.pdbx_strand_id
1 'polypeptide(L)'
;MGNYVLECMFQMLEKTGEIVIAVFKEVVMAAADVDWNALEKPKSLYSITKICDRAHVYFHKGERALALSENWKNSLNRLGKYGPQNIWNIPQSVNILDVSDIDDDEGVMKHHYYYNSDTVVKDIIAVFNGKHTEDIKRRKFITHKNIFRLK
;
A
#
# COMPACT_ATOMS: atom_id res chain seq x y z
N MET A 1 6.21 -0.83 10.36
CA MET A 1 6.96 -2.03 10.80
C MET A 1 6.57 -3.31 10.05
N GLY A 2 5.30 -3.74 10.00
CA GLY A 2 4.93 -5.02 9.34
C GLY A 2 5.40 -5.15 7.88
N ASN A 3 5.26 -4.09 7.08
CA ASN A 3 5.67 -4.11 5.68
C ASN A 3 7.19 -4.17 5.48
N TYR A 4 7.97 -3.65 6.45
CA TYR A 4 9.42 -3.77 6.43
C TYR A 4 9.86 -5.21 6.72
N VAL A 5 9.19 -5.90 7.64
CA VAL A 5 9.43 -7.33 7.88
C VAL A 5 9.14 -8.15 6.63
N LEU A 6 8.05 -7.82 5.91
CA LEU A 6 7.70 -8.44 4.64
C LEU A 6 8.78 -8.18 3.57
N GLU A 7 9.30 -6.96 3.47
CA GLU A 7 10.43 -6.64 2.58
C GLU A 7 11.69 -7.45 2.94
N CYS A 8 12.04 -7.56 4.22
CA CYS A 8 13.16 -8.39 4.68
C CYS A 8 12.95 -9.88 4.36
N MET A 9 11.73 -10.40 4.47
CA MET A 9 11.41 -11.77 4.07
C MET A 9 11.72 -11.99 2.58
N PHE A 10 11.29 -11.09 1.70
CA PHE A 10 11.63 -11.18 0.27
C PHE A 10 13.13 -11.08 0.00
N GLN A 11 13.83 -10.19 0.70
CA GLN A 11 15.30 -10.09 0.60
C GLN A 11 15.98 -11.41 0.96
N MET A 12 15.46 -12.15 1.96
CA MET A 12 16.02 -13.45 2.32
C MET A 12 15.70 -14.52 1.29
N LEU A 13 14.46 -14.59 0.79
CA LEU A 13 14.06 -15.54 -0.26
C LEU A 13 14.88 -15.34 -1.55
N GLU A 14 15.13 -14.09 -1.93
CA GLU A 14 15.98 -13.77 -3.09
C GLU A 14 17.43 -14.22 -2.88
N LYS A 15 17.95 -14.15 -1.65
CA LYS A 15 19.30 -14.62 -1.31
C LYS A 15 19.42 -16.13 -1.29
N THR A 16 18.38 -16.86 -0.84
CA THR A 16 18.38 -18.33 -0.83
C THR A 16 18.09 -18.92 -2.21
N GLY A 17 17.59 -18.11 -3.15
CA GLY A 17 17.18 -18.57 -4.48
C GLY A 17 15.84 -19.32 -4.46
N GLU A 18 15.09 -19.23 -3.36
CA GLU A 18 13.77 -19.84 -3.24
C GLU A 18 12.74 -19.05 -4.05
N ILE A 19 12.04 -19.75 -4.93
CA ILE A 19 11.00 -19.15 -5.76
C ILE A 19 9.65 -19.37 -5.08
N VAL A 20 9.07 -18.30 -4.55
CA VAL A 20 7.69 -18.29 -4.05
C VAL A 20 6.80 -17.69 -5.14
N ILE A 21 5.83 -18.46 -5.63
CA ILE A 21 4.86 -18.02 -6.64
C ILE A 21 3.44 -18.29 -6.12
N ALA A 22 2.58 -17.27 -6.26
CA ALA A 22 1.13 -17.30 -6.11
C ALA A 22 0.59 -18.02 -4.86
N VAL A 23 0.84 -17.46 -3.68
CA VAL A 23 0.34 -17.98 -2.39
C VAL A 23 -0.97 -17.28 -1.98
N PHE A 24 -1.16 -16.02 -2.35
CA PHE A 24 -2.27 -15.19 -1.87
C PHE A 24 -3.11 -14.63 -3.01
N LYS A 25 -4.43 -14.52 -2.83
CA LYS A 25 -5.26 -13.80 -3.81
C LYS A 25 -5.11 -12.28 -3.66
N GLU A 26 -5.29 -11.79 -2.43
CA GLU A 26 -5.21 -10.37 -2.11
C GLU A 26 -4.13 -10.13 -1.06
N VAL A 27 -3.33 -9.07 -1.26
CA VAL A 27 -2.48 -8.49 -0.22
C VAL A 27 -2.88 -7.04 -0.02
N VAL A 28 -3.08 -6.65 1.24
CA VAL A 28 -3.37 -5.26 1.63
C VAL A 28 -2.21 -4.71 2.42
N MET A 29 -1.66 -3.59 1.96
CA MET A 29 -0.63 -2.81 2.63
C MET A 29 -1.25 -1.45 3.00
N ALA A 30 -1.58 -1.26 4.26
CA ALA A 30 -2.08 0.03 4.77
C ALA A 30 -1.00 0.73 5.61
N ALA A 31 -0.97 2.06 5.53
CA ALA A 31 -0.01 2.92 6.23
C ALA A 31 1.44 2.38 6.14
N ALA A 32 1.83 2.01 4.91
CA ALA A 32 3.06 1.28 4.65
C ALA A 32 4.33 2.02 5.07
N ASP A 33 4.95 1.54 6.14
CA ASP A 33 6.22 2.01 6.69
C ASP A 33 7.41 1.36 5.96
N VAL A 34 7.48 1.60 4.65
CA VAL A 34 8.57 1.23 3.74
C VAL A 34 8.84 2.43 2.83
N ASP A 35 9.99 2.44 2.16
CA ASP A 35 10.34 3.50 1.23
C ASP A 35 9.34 3.55 0.06
N TRP A 36 8.99 4.75 -0.42
CA TRP A 36 8.04 4.96 -1.52
C TRP A 36 8.43 4.32 -2.87
N ASN A 37 9.66 3.84 -3.02
CA ASN A 37 10.14 3.12 -4.20
C ASN A 37 10.28 1.61 -3.96
N ALA A 38 9.84 1.10 -2.81
CA ALA A 38 9.98 -0.32 -2.46
C ALA A 38 9.28 -1.26 -3.46
N LEU A 39 8.23 -0.77 -4.14
CA LEU A 39 7.49 -1.52 -5.16
C LEU A 39 8.06 -1.37 -6.57
N GLU A 40 9.26 -0.80 -6.73
CA GLU A 40 9.95 -0.64 -8.01
C GLU A 40 11.15 -1.59 -8.10
N LYS A 41 11.47 -2.08 -9.30
CA LYS A 41 12.71 -2.83 -9.51
C LYS A 41 13.93 -1.91 -9.27
N PRO A 42 15.02 -2.40 -8.65
CA PRO A 42 15.30 -3.78 -8.27
C PRO A 42 14.97 -4.12 -6.80
N LYS A 43 14.09 -3.37 -6.12
CA LYS A 43 13.78 -3.60 -4.70
C LYS A 43 13.04 -4.91 -4.49
N SER A 44 13.36 -5.61 -3.41
CA SER A 44 12.83 -6.94 -3.13
C SER A 44 11.31 -6.97 -2.89
N LEU A 45 10.72 -5.88 -2.36
CA LEU A 45 9.26 -5.82 -2.20
C LEU A 45 8.50 -5.84 -3.53
N TYR A 46 9.17 -5.57 -4.67
CA TYR A 46 8.61 -5.81 -6.01
C TYR A 46 8.14 -7.25 -6.20
N SER A 47 8.80 -8.22 -5.55
CA SER A 47 8.45 -9.64 -5.60
C SER A 47 7.07 -9.95 -5.02
N ILE A 48 6.40 -8.99 -4.36
CA ILE A 48 4.99 -9.11 -3.97
C ILE A 48 4.10 -9.49 -5.16
N THR A 49 4.40 -8.95 -6.33
CA THR A 49 3.65 -9.19 -7.57
C THR A 49 3.74 -10.62 -8.10
N LYS A 50 4.66 -11.42 -7.56
CA LYS A 50 4.80 -12.84 -7.88
C LYS A 50 4.04 -13.74 -6.90
N ILE A 51 3.81 -13.27 -5.67
CA ILE A 51 3.20 -14.10 -4.62
C ILE A 51 1.71 -13.82 -4.44
N CYS A 52 1.18 -12.75 -5.03
CA CYS A 52 -0.23 -12.45 -5.01
C CYS A 52 -0.83 -12.10 -6.37
N ASP A 53 -2.10 -12.43 -6.57
CA ASP A 53 -2.84 -12.02 -7.77
C ASP A 53 -3.03 -10.50 -7.80
N ARG A 54 -3.37 -9.91 -6.64
CA ARG A 54 -3.57 -8.46 -6.47
C ARG A 54 -2.98 -7.94 -5.17
N ALA A 55 -2.24 -6.85 -5.27
CA ALA A 55 -1.80 -6.06 -4.12
C ALA A 55 -2.58 -4.74 -4.07
N HIS A 56 -2.87 -4.24 -2.87
CA HIS A 56 -3.55 -2.97 -2.65
C HIS A 56 -2.73 -2.15 -1.65
N VAL A 57 -2.30 -0.96 -2.05
CA VAL A 57 -1.54 -0.02 -1.21
C VAL A 57 -2.44 1.14 -0.85
N TYR A 58 -2.75 1.28 0.42
CA TYR A 58 -3.47 2.42 0.95
C TYR A 58 -2.48 3.43 1.51
N PHE A 59 -2.66 4.70 1.15
CA PHE A 59 -1.86 5.80 1.67
C PHE A 59 -2.73 7.00 2.04
N HIS A 60 -2.28 7.75 3.05
CA HIS A 60 -2.97 8.92 3.57
C HIS A 60 -1.98 10.08 3.73
N LYS A 61 -2.20 11.21 3.05
CA LYS A 61 -1.25 12.34 3.05
C LYS A 61 -1.17 13.08 4.37
N GLY A 62 -2.27 13.09 5.12
CA GLY A 62 -2.34 13.63 6.48
C GLY A 62 -1.72 12.72 7.54
N GLU A 63 -1.10 11.60 7.15
CA GLU A 63 -0.45 10.68 8.07
C GLU A 63 0.81 11.36 8.67
N ARG A 64 0.80 11.53 9.99
CA ARG A 64 1.84 12.27 10.72
C ARG A 64 2.88 11.37 11.40
N ALA A 65 2.56 10.10 11.67
CA ALA A 65 3.49 9.21 12.37
C ALA A 65 4.66 8.78 11.44
N LEU A 66 4.38 8.50 10.18
CA LEU A 66 5.40 8.26 9.14
C LEU A 66 6.18 9.55 8.85
N ALA A 67 5.54 10.73 8.90
CA ALA A 67 6.24 12.01 8.79
C ALA A 67 7.31 12.19 9.88
N LEU A 68 6.98 11.84 11.12
CA LEU A 68 7.93 11.85 12.23
C LEU A 68 9.01 10.78 12.05
N SER A 69 8.64 9.60 11.54
CA SER A 69 9.61 8.54 11.25
C SER A 69 10.58 8.89 10.12
N GLU A 70 10.16 9.63 9.09
CA GLU A 70 11.02 10.14 8.01
C GLU A 70 12.13 11.01 8.60
N ASN A 71 11.73 12.01 9.38
CA ASN A 71 12.65 12.97 9.98
C ASN A 71 13.70 12.33 10.90
N TRP A 72 13.38 11.18 11.51
CA TRP A 72 14.26 10.54 12.49
C TRP A 72 15.04 9.33 11.98
N LYS A 73 14.49 8.54 11.05
CA LYS A 73 15.07 7.23 10.68
C LYS A 73 15.67 7.16 9.28
N ASN A 74 15.11 7.85 8.30
CA ASN A 74 15.56 7.74 6.90
C ASN A 74 15.09 8.93 6.08
N SER A 75 15.96 9.50 5.24
CA SER A 75 15.65 10.69 4.43
C SER A 75 14.66 10.42 3.28
N LEU A 76 14.27 9.17 3.04
CA LEU A 76 13.34 8.79 1.99
C LEU A 76 11.90 8.86 2.46
N ASN A 77 11.05 9.38 1.59
CA ASN A 77 9.60 9.44 1.77
C ASN A 77 8.99 8.04 1.96
N ARG A 78 7.95 7.93 2.80
CA ARG A 78 7.27 6.67 3.08
C ARG A 78 6.09 6.42 2.14
N LEU A 79 6.00 5.17 1.68
CA LEU A 79 4.94 4.69 0.80
C LEU A 79 3.54 4.94 1.38
N GLY A 80 3.36 4.71 2.69
CA GLY A 80 2.08 4.85 3.38
C GLY A 80 1.57 6.29 3.52
N LYS A 81 2.43 7.29 3.30
CA LYS A 81 2.08 8.71 3.39
C LYS A 81 1.97 9.35 2.01
N TYR A 82 2.92 9.09 1.13
CA TYR A 82 3.01 9.75 -0.18
C TYR A 82 2.48 8.93 -1.35
N GLY A 83 2.30 7.62 -1.17
CA GLY A 83 2.15 6.69 -2.29
C GLY A 83 3.49 6.40 -2.98
N PRO A 84 3.50 5.67 -4.10
CA PRO A 84 4.72 5.27 -4.79
C PRO A 84 5.43 6.45 -5.47
N GLN A 85 6.76 6.39 -5.56
CA GLN A 85 7.59 7.43 -6.19
C GLN A 85 7.28 7.57 -7.68
N ASN A 86 7.32 6.48 -8.44
CA ASN A 86 6.98 6.46 -9.85
C ASN A 86 5.83 5.51 -10.14
N ILE A 87 4.61 6.07 -10.21
CA ILE A 87 3.39 5.29 -10.41
C ILE A 87 3.37 4.48 -11.72
N TRP A 88 4.08 4.93 -12.76
CA TRP A 88 4.08 4.26 -14.06
C TRP A 88 5.01 3.04 -14.11
N ASN A 89 5.93 2.92 -13.13
CA ASN A 89 6.79 1.75 -12.96
C ASN A 89 6.11 0.64 -12.14
N ILE A 90 4.94 0.92 -11.56
CA ILE A 90 4.21 -0.01 -10.71
C ILE A 90 3.42 -1.00 -11.58
N PRO A 91 3.52 -2.31 -11.32
CA PRO A 91 2.76 -3.32 -12.06
C PRO A 91 1.24 -3.12 -11.92
N GLN A 92 0.48 -3.46 -12.97
CA GLN A 92 -0.97 -3.32 -12.99
C GLN A 92 -1.70 -4.16 -11.93
N SER A 93 -1.08 -5.24 -11.44
CA SER A 93 -1.62 -6.04 -10.33
C SER A 93 -1.58 -5.32 -8.98
N VAL A 94 -0.89 -4.17 -8.89
CA VAL A 94 -0.80 -3.34 -7.69
C VAL A 94 -1.73 -2.15 -7.82
N ASN A 95 -2.79 -2.15 -7.01
CA ASN A 95 -3.75 -1.07 -6.91
C ASN A 95 -3.29 -0.06 -5.87
N ILE A 96 -3.21 1.22 -6.24
CA ILE A 96 -2.79 2.29 -5.35
C ILE A 96 -4.02 3.13 -4.96
N LEU A 97 -4.23 3.32 -3.66
CA LEU A 97 -5.41 3.96 -3.07
C LEU A 97 -5.05 5.16 -2.20
N ASP A 98 -5.48 6.35 -2.65
CA ASP A 98 -5.46 7.60 -1.90
C ASP A 98 -6.71 7.67 -1.02
N VAL A 99 -6.53 7.55 0.30
CA VAL A 99 -7.61 7.68 1.29
C VAL A 99 -7.59 9.01 2.02
N SER A 100 -6.83 9.99 1.53
CA SER A 100 -6.63 11.28 2.23
C SER A 100 -7.88 12.15 2.33
N ASP A 101 -8.92 11.87 1.53
CA ASP A 101 -10.18 12.63 1.52
C ASP A 101 -11.21 12.03 2.51
N ILE A 102 -10.83 11.00 3.27
CA ILE A 102 -11.69 10.30 4.23
C ILE A 102 -11.45 10.83 5.64
N ASP A 103 -12.48 11.44 6.22
CA ASP A 103 -12.39 12.15 7.51
C ASP A 103 -13.15 11.47 8.66
N ASP A 104 -13.61 10.22 8.50
CA ASP A 104 -14.30 9.45 9.55
C ASP A 104 -13.34 8.73 10.52
N ASP A 105 -12.02 8.93 10.41
CA ASP A 105 -11.03 8.59 11.44
C ASP A 105 -10.81 9.80 12.37
N GLU A 106 -11.24 9.70 13.62
CA GLU A 106 -11.03 10.73 14.65
C GLU A 106 -9.57 10.79 15.18
N GLY A 107 -8.70 9.88 14.72
CA GLY A 107 -7.31 9.82 15.13
C GLY A 107 -6.48 11.02 14.68
N VAL A 108 -5.85 11.71 15.64
CA VAL A 108 -5.00 12.91 15.42
C VAL A 108 -3.81 12.65 14.48
N MET A 109 -3.26 11.44 14.49
CA MET A 109 -2.10 11.08 13.67
C MET A 109 -2.47 10.51 12.30
N LYS A 110 -3.75 10.19 12.08
CA LYS A 110 -4.26 9.53 10.87
C LYS A 110 -3.41 8.31 10.45
N HIS A 111 -2.80 7.60 11.41
CA HIS A 111 -1.93 6.43 11.15
C HIS A 111 -2.73 5.12 11.11
N HIS A 112 -3.76 5.02 11.95
CA HIS A 112 -4.59 3.83 12.11
C HIS A 112 -5.91 3.91 11.35
N TYR A 113 -5.96 4.70 10.27
CA TYR A 113 -7.17 4.85 9.45
C TYR A 113 -7.71 3.49 8.96
N TYR A 114 -6.83 2.51 8.73
CA TYR A 114 -7.23 1.18 8.26
C TYR A 114 -7.99 0.34 9.30
N TYR A 115 -8.05 0.80 10.55
CA TYR A 115 -8.81 0.19 11.63
C TYR A 115 -9.88 1.16 12.19
N ASN A 116 -9.59 2.46 12.22
CA ASN A 116 -10.49 3.47 12.77
C ASN A 116 -11.51 4.03 11.78
N SER A 117 -11.19 4.10 10.49
CA SER A 117 -12.10 4.61 9.47
C SER A 117 -13.04 3.50 9.03
N ASP A 118 -14.31 3.68 9.37
CA ASP A 118 -15.40 2.81 8.97
C ASP A 118 -15.48 2.67 7.43
N THR A 119 -15.20 3.76 6.71
CA THR A 119 -15.17 3.80 5.25
C THR A 119 -14.01 3.01 4.67
N VAL A 120 -12.79 3.18 5.20
CA VAL A 120 -11.61 2.41 4.74
C VAL A 120 -11.76 0.93 5.07
N VAL A 121 -12.27 0.59 6.27
CA VAL A 121 -12.51 -0.80 6.67
C VAL A 121 -13.50 -1.48 5.73
N LYS A 122 -14.59 -0.82 5.35
CA LYS A 122 -15.58 -1.36 4.39
C LYS A 122 -14.96 -1.60 3.00
N ASP A 123 -14.05 -0.74 2.56
CA ASP A 123 -13.33 -0.89 1.29
C ASP A 123 -12.34 -2.08 1.35
N ILE A 124 -11.60 -2.24 2.44
CA ILE A 124 -10.72 -3.39 2.69
C ILE A 124 -11.52 -4.71 2.74
N ILE A 125 -12.68 -4.71 3.40
CA ILE A 125 -13.60 -5.87 3.42
C ILE A 125 -14.08 -6.20 2.00
N ALA A 126 -14.36 -5.20 1.16
CA ALA A 126 -14.74 -5.43 -0.23
C ALA A 126 -13.60 -6.10 -1.03
N VAL A 127 -12.35 -5.70 -0.81
CA VAL A 127 -11.16 -6.35 -1.40
C VAL A 127 -11.07 -7.80 -0.97
N PHE A 128 -11.16 -8.10 0.34
CA PHE A 128 -11.07 -9.47 0.82
C PHE A 128 -12.24 -10.36 0.39
N ASN A 129 -13.39 -9.78 0.07
CA ASN A 129 -14.49 -10.48 -0.60
C ASN A 129 -14.25 -10.71 -2.11
N GLY A 130 -13.06 -10.37 -2.62
CA GLY A 130 -12.64 -10.62 -4.00
C GLY A 130 -13.20 -9.65 -5.03
N LYS A 131 -13.84 -8.54 -4.61
CA LYS A 131 -14.33 -7.53 -5.56
C LYS A 131 -13.16 -6.89 -6.30
N HIS A 132 -13.27 -6.82 -7.62
CA HIS A 132 -12.27 -6.11 -8.42
C HIS A 132 -12.33 -4.61 -8.10
N THR A 133 -11.16 -3.96 -8.19
CA THR A 133 -11.00 -2.54 -7.83
C THR A 133 -11.98 -1.63 -8.57
N GLU A 134 -12.28 -1.94 -9.83
CA GLU A 134 -13.20 -1.19 -10.69
C GLU A 134 -14.67 -1.34 -10.28
N ASP A 135 -15.03 -2.46 -9.63
CA ASP A 135 -16.40 -2.76 -9.21
C ASP A 135 -16.75 -2.14 -7.84
N ILE A 136 -15.75 -1.61 -7.13
CA ILE A 136 -15.96 -1.01 -5.82
C ILE A 136 -16.43 0.44 -6.02
N LYS A 137 -17.76 0.66 -5.90
CA LYS A 137 -18.46 1.93 -6.16
C LYS A 137 -17.87 3.18 -5.48
N ARG A 138 -17.18 3.02 -4.34
CA ARG A 138 -16.60 4.13 -3.57
C ARG A 138 -15.21 4.54 -4.06
N ARG A 139 -14.63 3.83 -5.03
CA ARG A 139 -13.35 4.17 -5.63
C ARG A 139 -13.57 5.02 -6.89
N LYS A 140 -12.89 6.16 -6.97
CA LYS A 140 -12.79 6.96 -8.19
C LYS A 140 -11.39 6.82 -8.77
N PHE A 141 -11.28 6.33 -9.99
CA PHE A 141 -10.00 6.30 -10.70
C PHE A 141 -9.57 7.72 -11.12
N ILE A 142 -8.31 8.07 -10.89
CA ILE A 142 -7.69 9.33 -11.28
C ILE A 142 -6.69 9.04 -12.40
N THR A 143 -7.15 9.15 -13.64
CA THR A 143 -6.43 8.74 -14.85
C THR A 143 -5.02 9.33 -14.95
N HIS A 144 -4.86 10.63 -14.75
CA HIS A 144 -3.57 11.32 -14.89
C HIS A 144 -2.55 10.96 -13.78
N LYS A 145 -3.01 10.32 -12.71
CA LYS A 145 -2.15 9.85 -11.61
C LYS A 145 -2.05 8.34 -11.55
N ASN A 146 -2.81 7.59 -12.35
CA ASN A 146 -2.90 6.13 -12.28
C ASN A 146 -3.13 5.59 -10.85
N ILE A 147 -3.99 6.25 -10.08
CA ILE A 147 -4.37 5.85 -8.72
C ILE A 147 -5.89 5.83 -8.56
N PHE A 148 -6.37 5.06 -7.60
CA PHE A 148 -7.73 5.15 -7.10
C PHE A 148 -7.78 6.10 -5.91
N ARG A 149 -8.90 6.78 -5.77
CA ARG A 149 -9.22 7.63 -4.63
C ARG A 149 -10.50 7.17 -3.99
N LEU A 150 -10.48 6.99 -2.67
CA LEU A 150 -11.66 6.59 -1.92
C LEU A 150 -12.56 7.80 -1.64
N LYS A 151 -13.88 7.58 -1.66
CA LYS A 151 -14.93 8.59 -1.43
C LYS A 151 -15.94 8.12 -0.39
#